data_AF-A0A9E4LH64-F1
#
_entry.id   AF-A0A9E4LH64-F1
#
_cell.length_a   1.000
_cell.length_b   1.000
_cell.length_c   1.000
_cell.angle_alpha   90.00
_cell.angle_beta   90.00
_cell.angle_gamma   90.00
#
_symmetry.space_group_name_H-M   'P 1'
#
loop_
_entity.id
_entity.type
_entity.pdbx_description
1 polymer ?
#
loop_
_entity_poly.entity_id
_entity_poly.type
_entity_poly.pdbx_seq_one_letter_code
_entity_poly.pdbx_strand_id
1 'polypeptide(L)'
;MVSHGMPDDGPTQLPAIERQRNALRRLDDGHAALLDALAGLGEAEAFLGSRWSVWEVMQHLLTENFVEALEQIASGEREMLPPFDARTDRIAQDVARLEANYRRFRTLIAGLSESQLNLPATPYNPENNYPALSLLDLIERTSGHEGNHARQVEETRKFVTAFRSAERAITVAGLGTGDRESVPTRTRELLSNADYVIGTPTALDVARPWIRSVELPLRADNREELVNRLARDIRAGLWSMVVTLGDPSESSPGLLDQLSQAVGPASVTPASGFYRLALESVGISPLQAVCTSVEQIHSLVNAPTMAGRAAVVLGADHAGPWSNAASSLLHSGVASSEPAKLVTDMSNRASVAETSLLDLAQGDLGKTEASIDSALVLN
;
A
#
# COMPACT_ATOMS: atom_id res chain seq x y z
N MET A 1 20.21 23.66 42.73
CA MET A 1 20.19 22.52 41.78
C MET A 1 18.88 21.79 41.98
N VAL A 2 17.86 22.14 41.20
CA VAL A 2 16.58 21.44 41.17
C VAL A 2 16.46 20.90 39.76
N SER A 3 16.58 19.57 39.63
CA SER A 3 16.39 18.84 38.38
C SER A 3 14.89 18.58 38.24
N HIS A 4 14.21 19.31 37.37
CA HIS A 4 12.89 18.94 36.85
C HIS A 4 13.10 18.03 35.64
N GLY A 5 12.97 16.73 35.84
CA GLY A 5 12.79 15.78 34.75
C GLY A 5 11.33 15.81 34.30
N MET A 6 11.08 16.21 33.06
CA MET A 6 9.81 15.95 32.38
C MET A 6 9.69 14.45 32.05
N PRO A 7 8.50 13.85 32.13
CA PRO A 7 8.28 12.51 31.60
C PRO A 7 8.25 12.54 30.07
N ASP A 8 8.86 11.50 29.52
CA ASP A 8 8.98 11.13 28.12
C ASP A 8 7.72 10.32 27.74
N ASP A 9 6.72 10.97 27.13
CA ASP A 9 5.47 10.32 26.69
C ASP A 9 5.52 10.04 25.18
N GLY A 10 6.22 8.96 24.80
CA GLY A 10 5.96 8.27 23.53
C GLY A 10 4.56 7.65 23.51
N PRO A 11 4.03 7.22 22.35
CA PRO A 11 2.67 6.68 22.24
C PRO A 11 2.53 5.48 23.17
N THR A 12 1.80 5.67 24.27
CA THR A 12 1.70 4.69 25.34
C THR A 12 0.99 3.47 24.79
N GLN A 13 1.74 2.40 24.57
CA GLN A 13 1.19 1.11 24.17
C GLN A 13 0.16 0.71 25.24
N LEU A 14 -1.10 0.50 24.83
CA LEU A 14 -2.18 0.18 25.76
C LEU A 14 -1.74 -0.94 26.73
N PRO A 15 -2.08 -0.84 28.03
CA PRO A 15 -1.82 -1.89 29.00
C PRO A 15 -2.32 -3.25 28.52
N ALA A 16 -1.62 -4.34 28.87
CA ALA A 16 -1.92 -5.68 28.37
C ALA A 16 -3.38 -6.11 28.61
N ILE A 17 -3.96 -5.76 29.76
CA ILE A 17 -5.36 -6.02 30.10
C ILE A 17 -6.33 -5.28 29.19
N GLU A 18 -5.99 -4.05 28.79
CA GLU A 18 -6.82 -3.26 27.88
C GLU A 18 -6.73 -3.78 26.45
N ARG A 19 -5.55 -4.23 26.03
CA ARG A 19 -5.35 -4.94 24.75
C ARG A 19 -6.12 -6.26 24.70
N GLN A 20 -6.15 -7.01 25.80
CA GLN A 20 -6.93 -8.24 25.92
C GLN A 20 -8.44 -7.95 25.81
N ARG A 21 -8.94 -6.93 26.53
CA ARG A 21 -10.35 -6.52 26.45
C ARG A 21 -10.76 -6.11 25.04
N ASN A 22 -9.87 -5.39 24.33
CA ASN A 22 -10.09 -5.03 22.94
C ASN A 22 -10.08 -6.24 21.99
N ALA A 23 -9.22 -7.23 22.24
CA ALA A 23 -9.19 -8.47 21.47
C ALA A 23 -10.47 -9.29 21.68
N LEU A 24 -10.95 -9.40 22.92
CA LEU A 24 -12.21 -10.06 23.25
C LEU A 24 -13.41 -9.40 22.57
N ARG A 25 -13.53 -8.06 22.66
CA ARG A 25 -14.59 -7.33 21.97
C ARG A 25 -14.58 -7.58 20.46
N ARG A 26 -13.41 -7.60 19.82
CA ARG A 26 -13.29 -7.87 18.37
C ARG A 26 -13.64 -9.31 18.01
N LEU A 27 -13.33 -10.27 18.89
CA LEU A 27 -13.74 -11.66 18.73
C LEU A 27 -15.27 -11.78 18.78
N ASP A 28 -15.90 -11.14 19.78
CA ASP A 28 -17.35 -11.15 19.99
C ASP A 28 -18.08 -10.46 18.83
N ASP A 29 -17.65 -9.25 18.45
CA ASP A 29 -18.23 -8.49 17.32
C ASP A 29 -18.08 -9.27 16.00
N GLY A 30 -16.92 -9.88 15.76
CA GLY A 30 -16.64 -10.67 14.56
C GLY A 30 -17.45 -11.96 14.51
N HIS A 31 -17.62 -12.64 15.64
CA HIS A 31 -18.43 -13.86 15.73
C HIS A 31 -19.93 -13.56 15.55
N ALA A 32 -20.44 -12.49 16.16
CA ALA A 32 -21.82 -12.05 15.97
C ALA A 32 -22.10 -11.71 14.50
N ALA A 33 -21.20 -10.97 13.84
CA ALA A 33 -21.32 -10.66 12.42
C ALA A 33 -21.29 -11.90 11.52
N LEU A 34 -20.47 -12.90 11.85
CA LEU A 34 -20.44 -14.19 11.14
C LEU A 34 -21.77 -14.94 11.30
N LEU A 35 -22.33 -15.00 12.51
CA LEU A 35 -23.62 -15.65 12.76
C LEU A 35 -24.76 -14.96 12.02
N ASP A 36 -24.79 -13.62 12.03
CA ASP A 36 -25.77 -12.83 11.27
C ASP A 36 -25.64 -13.10 9.76
N ALA A 37 -24.42 -13.23 9.23
CA ALA A 37 -24.18 -13.55 7.82
C ALA A 37 -24.58 -14.97 7.43
N LEU A 38 -24.59 -15.92 8.38
CA LEU A 38 -25.01 -17.31 8.17
C LEU A 38 -26.51 -17.51 8.45
N ALA A 39 -27.21 -16.52 8.99
CA ALA A 39 -28.61 -16.63 9.36
C ALA A 39 -29.51 -16.85 8.13
N GLY A 40 -30.29 -17.94 8.15
CA GLY A 40 -31.22 -18.28 7.07
C GLY A 40 -30.58 -18.96 5.85
N LEU A 41 -29.28 -19.30 5.91
CA LEU A 41 -28.59 -20.04 4.85
C LEU A 41 -29.22 -21.42 4.62
N GLY A 42 -29.70 -21.67 3.40
CA GLY A 42 -30.25 -22.98 3.02
C GLY A 42 -29.17 -24.02 2.72
N GLU A 43 -29.50 -25.32 2.86
CA GLU A 43 -28.56 -26.41 2.59
C GLU A 43 -27.99 -26.36 1.18
N ALA A 44 -28.82 -26.15 0.16
CA ALA A 44 -28.36 -26.03 -1.23
C ALA A 44 -27.44 -24.82 -1.42
N GLU A 45 -27.75 -23.69 -0.78
CA GLU A 45 -27.01 -22.43 -0.88
C GLU A 45 -25.62 -22.52 -0.24
N ALA A 46 -25.49 -23.28 0.86
CA ALA A 46 -24.23 -23.47 1.56
C ALA A 46 -23.13 -24.12 0.69
N PHE A 47 -23.51 -24.93 -0.31
CA PHE A 47 -22.60 -25.64 -1.21
C PHE A 47 -22.47 -24.99 -2.60
N LEU A 48 -23.14 -23.86 -2.86
CA LEU A 48 -23.00 -23.13 -4.13
C LEU A 48 -21.77 -22.22 -4.10
N GLY A 49 -20.98 -22.25 -5.17
CA GLY A 49 -19.81 -21.38 -5.36
C GLY A 49 -18.86 -21.92 -6.43
N SER A 50 -18.41 -21.07 -7.35
CA SER A 50 -17.49 -21.47 -8.43
C SER A 50 -16.00 -21.43 -8.04
N ARG A 51 -15.71 -20.92 -6.83
CA ARG A 51 -14.34 -20.72 -6.33
C ARG A 51 -14.19 -21.09 -4.85
N TRP A 52 -15.15 -20.67 -4.01
CA TRP A 52 -15.32 -21.07 -2.61
C TRP A 52 -16.83 -21.06 -2.31
N SER A 53 -17.37 -22.16 -1.79
CA SER A 53 -18.71 -22.26 -1.21
C SER A 53 -18.72 -21.72 0.23
N VAL A 54 -19.90 -21.35 0.76
CA VAL A 54 -20.02 -20.92 2.17
C VAL A 54 -19.56 -22.03 3.12
N TRP A 55 -19.81 -23.29 2.77
CA TRP A 55 -19.29 -24.44 3.50
C TRP A 55 -17.75 -24.49 3.52
N GLU A 56 -17.07 -24.26 2.38
CA GLU A 56 -15.60 -24.22 2.32
C GLU A 56 -15.02 -23.05 3.13
N VAL A 57 -15.70 -21.90 3.16
CA VAL A 57 -15.33 -20.77 4.02
C VAL A 57 -15.47 -21.16 5.49
N MET A 58 -16.56 -21.83 5.88
CA MET A 58 -16.73 -22.32 7.25
C MET A 58 -15.65 -23.33 7.64
N GLN A 59 -15.30 -24.27 6.76
CA GLN A 59 -14.22 -25.23 6.99
C GLN A 59 -12.86 -24.54 7.14
N HIS A 60 -12.60 -23.49 6.37
CA HIS A 60 -11.37 -22.70 6.49
C HIS A 60 -11.29 -21.90 7.81
N LEU A 61 -12.44 -21.45 8.32
CA LEU A 61 -12.55 -20.71 9.57
C LEU A 61 -12.46 -21.59 10.82
N LEU A 62 -12.40 -22.92 10.68
CA LEU A 62 -12.18 -23.84 11.80
C LEU A 62 -10.75 -23.67 12.35
N THR A 63 -10.63 -22.93 13.45
CA THR A 63 -9.36 -22.58 14.09
C THR A 63 -8.89 -23.61 15.13
N GLU A 64 -9.37 -24.85 15.05
CA GLU A 64 -9.16 -25.90 16.07
C GLU A 64 -7.68 -26.06 16.47
N ASN A 65 -6.79 -26.19 15.48
CA ASN A 65 -5.35 -26.31 15.71
C ASN A 65 -4.71 -25.09 16.41
N PHE A 66 -5.29 -23.90 16.21
CA PHE A 66 -4.80 -22.68 16.85
C PHE A 66 -5.30 -22.57 18.29
N VAL A 67 -6.56 -22.94 18.53
CA VAL A 67 -7.16 -22.99 19.88
C VAL A 67 -6.43 -24.03 20.74
N GLU A 68 -6.24 -25.24 20.23
CA GLU A 68 -5.50 -26.31 20.92
C GLU A 68 -4.08 -25.86 21.30
N ALA A 69 -3.38 -25.19 20.38
CA ALA A 69 -2.04 -24.68 20.65
C ALA A 69 -2.03 -23.57 21.72
N LEU A 70 -3.07 -22.73 21.79
CA LEU A 70 -3.22 -21.72 22.85
C LEU A 70 -3.58 -22.36 24.19
N GLU A 71 -4.40 -23.39 24.20
CA GLU A 71 -4.76 -24.16 25.40
C GLU A 71 -3.53 -24.85 26.01
N GLN A 72 -2.70 -25.48 25.16
CA GLN A 72 -1.42 -26.07 25.57
C GLN A 72 -0.46 -25.03 26.15
N ILE A 73 -0.48 -23.80 25.64
CA ILE A 73 0.33 -22.69 26.19
C ILE A 73 -0.22 -22.23 27.53
N ALA A 74 -1.52 -22.05 27.64
CA ALA A 74 -2.18 -21.64 28.87
C ALA A 74 -2.06 -22.68 30.00
N SER A 75 -2.04 -23.98 29.65
CA SER A 75 -1.89 -25.09 30.60
C SER A 75 -0.43 -25.33 31.01
N GLY A 76 0.53 -24.73 30.31
CA GLY A 76 1.97 -24.96 30.52
C GLY A 76 2.48 -26.26 29.90
N GLU A 77 1.66 -27.01 29.15
CA GLU A 77 2.09 -28.16 28.35
C GLU A 77 3.08 -27.76 27.24
N ARG A 78 2.96 -26.52 26.78
CA ARG A 78 3.82 -25.91 25.78
C ARG A 78 4.21 -24.51 26.24
N GLU A 79 5.48 -24.12 26.08
CA GLU A 79 5.95 -22.81 26.54
C GLU A 79 5.56 -21.66 25.59
N MET A 80 5.49 -21.94 24.29
CA MET A 80 5.16 -20.97 23.24
C MET A 80 4.64 -21.65 21.99
N LEU A 81 3.95 -20.90 21.10
CA LEU A 81 3.63 -21.39 19.76
C LEU A 81 4.93 -21.86 19.08
N PRO A 82 4.89 -22.92 18.27
CA PRO A 82 6.09 -23.41 17.62
C PRO A 82 6.81 -22.27 16.90
N PRO A 83 8.13 -22.10 17.11
CA PRO A 83 8.90 -21.05 16.46
C PRO A 83 8.69 -21.10 14.94
N PHE A 84 8.62 -19.93 14.30
CA PHE A 84 8.52 -19.78 12.84
C PHE A 84 9.82 -20.19 12.11
N ASP A 85 10.78 -20.75 12.83
CA ASP A 85 12.20 -20.70 12.53
C ASP A 85 12.69 -21.91 11.74
N ALA A 86 11.89 -22.97 11.64
CA ALA A 86 12.24 -24.12 10.84
C ALA A 86 11.46 -24.14 9.52
N ARG A 87 11.19 -22.97 8.90
CA ARG A 87 10.61 -22.90 7.54
C ARG A 87 11.35 -23.81 6.58
N THR A 88 12.68 -23.89 6.70
CA THR A 88 13.53 -24.76 5.89
C THR A 88 13.22 -26.24 6.11
N ASP A 89 13.16 -26.69 7.37
CA ASP A 89 12.87 -28.09 7.68
C ASP A 89 11.43 -28.46 7.35
N ARG A 90 10.50 -27.53 7.55
CA ARG A 90 9.09 -27.73 7.20
C ARG A 90 8.89 -27.83 5.70
N ILE A 91 9.54 -26.96 4.91
CA ILE A 91 9.53 -27.05 3.44
C ILE A 91 10.16 -28.38 3.01
N ALA A 92 11.29 -28.80 3.60
CA ALA A 92 11.90 -30.08 3.28
C ALA A 92 10.97 -31.27 3.60
N GLN A 93 10.27 -31.23 4.74
CA GLN A 93 9.28 -32.24 5.11
C GLN A 93 8.07 -32.25 4.17
N ASP A 94 7.54 -31.08 3.81
CA ASP A 94 6.39 -30.96 2.92
C ASP A 94 6.75 -31.42 1.48
N VAL A 95 7.95 -31.09 0.98
CA VAL A 95 8.49 -31.61 -0.29
C VAL A 95 8.68 -33.13 -0.25
N ALA A 96 9.24 -33.66 0.84
CA ALA A 96 9.38 -35.11 1.00
C ALA A 96 8.03 -35.83 1.05
N ARG A 97 7.02 -35.21 1.67
CA ARG A 97 5.65 -35.74 1.70
C ARG A 97 4.98 -35.72 0.32
N LEU A 98 5.18 -34.65 -0.46
CA LEU A 98 4.70 -34.58 -1.84
C LEU A 98 5.31 -35.71 -2.69
N GLU A 99 6.63 -35.91 -2.63
CA GLU A 99 7.33 -36.98 -3.35
C GLU A 99 6.83 -38.38 -2.93
N ALA A 100 6.63 -38.60 -1.62
CA ALA A 100 6.10 -39.86 -1.12
C ALA A 100 4.66 -40.14 -1.61
N ASN A 101 3.81 -39.11 -1.63
CA ASN A 101 2.44 -39.23 -2.13
C ASN A 101 2.41 -39.47 -3.65
N TYR A 102 3.24 -38.77 -4.42
CA TYR A 102 3.42 -39.02 -5.85
C TYR A 102 3.77 -40.49 -6.13
N ARG A 103 4.77 -41.04 -5.42
CA ARG A 103 5.18 -42.45 -5.58
C ARG A 103 4.07 -43.43 -5.24
N ARG A 104 3.32 -43.16 -4.17
CA ARG A 104 2.16 -43.99 -3.77
C ARG A 104 1.06 -43.94 -4.83
N PHE A 105 0.73 -42.75 -5.31
CA PHE A 105 -0.31 -42.55 -6.32
C PHE A 105 0.07 -43.21 -7.65
N ARG A 106 1.32 -43.03 -8.11
CA ARG A 106 1.85 -43.68 -9.31
C ARG A 106 1.80 -45.21 -9.20
N THR A 107 2.22 -45.76 -8.06
CA THR A 107 2.19 -47.22 -7.82
C THR A 107 0.77 -47.76 -7.79
N LEU A 108 -0.16 -47.03 -7.16
CA LEU A 108 -1.58 -47.37 -7.15
C LEU A 108 -2.14 -47.44 -8.57
N ILE A 109 -1.97 -46.38 -9.38
CA ILE A 109 -2.48 -46.33 -10.76
C ILE A 109 -1.90 -47.48 -11.60
N ALA A 110 -0.60 -47.73 -11.52
CA ALA A 110 0.06 -48.79 -12.29
C ALA A 110 -0.41 -50.20 -11.91
N GLY A 111 -0.98 -50.38 -10.71
CA GLY A 111 -1.50 -51.65 -10.22
C GLY A 111 -2.98 -51.89 -10.50
N LEU A 112 -3.71 -50.93 -11.09
CA LEU A 112 -5.12 -51.08 -11.39
C LEU A 112 -5.33 -51.94 -12.66
N SER A 113 -6.29 -52.87 -12.60
CA SER A 113 -6.74 -53.62 -13.77
C SER A 113 -7.70 -52.79 -14.63
N GLU A 114 -7.88 -53.20 -15.89
CA GLU A 114 -8.85 -52.58 -16.80
C GLU A 114 -10.28 -52.55 -16.25
N SER A 115 -10.70 -53.63 -15.57
CA SER A 115 -12.00 -53.67 -14.91
C SER A 115 -12.13 -52.66 -13.77
N GLN A 116 -11.05 -52.40 -13.02
CA GLN A 116 -11.04 -51.41 -11.94
C GLN A 116 -11.05 -49.98 -12.47
N LEU A 117 -10.33 -49.73 -13.57
CA LEU A 117 -10.30 -48.41 -14.24
C LEU A 117 -11.68 -47.96 -14.74
N ASN A 118 -12.54 -48.93 -15.13
CA ASN A 118 -13.89 -48.66 -15.60
C ASN A 118 -14.95 -48.55 -14.47
N LEU A 119 -14.57 -48.69 -13.19
CA LEU A 119 -15.52 -48.54 -12.09
C LEU A 119 -16.02 -47.08 -12.00
N PRO A 120 -17.31 -46.86 -11.71
CA PRO A 120 -17.83 -45.53 -11.47
C PRO A 120 -17.21 -44.92 -10.20
N ALA A 121 -16.70 -43.70 -10.30
CA ALA A 121 -16.06 -42.97 -9.22
C ALA A 121 -16.93 -41.83 -8.68
N THR A 122 -17.65 -41.12 -9.55
CA THR A 122 -18.60 -40.08 -9.13
C THR A 122 -19.90 -40.19 -9.93
N PRO A 123 -21.08 -39.99 -9.30
CA PRO A 123 -22.34 -39.86 -10.02
C PRO A 123 -22.41 -38.51 -10.76
N TYR A 124 -23.32 -38.40 -11.73
CA TYR A 124 -23.67 -37.13 -12.34
C TYR A 124 -24.33 -36.22 -11.30
N ASN A 125 -23.87 -34.97 -11.20
CA ASN A 125 -24.47 -33.96 -10.34
C ASN A 125 -25.22 -32.92 -11.20
N PRO A 126 -26.56 -32.89 -11.16
CA PRO A 126 -27.37 -31.95 -11.94
C PRO A 126 -27.22 -30.49 -11.49
N GLU A 127 -26.84 -30.22 -10.24
CA GLU A 127 -26.80 -28.87 -9.66
C GLU A 127 -25.64 -28.02 -10.19
N ASN A 128 -24.53 -28.65 -10.55
CA ASN A 128 -23.35 -27.98 -11.13
C ASN A 128 -22.93 -28.59 -12.47
N ASN A 129 -23.79 -29.42 -13.06
CA ASN A 129 -23.56 -30.13 -14.32
C ASN A 129 -22.25 -30.96 -14.31
N TYR A 130 -21.86 -31.48 -13.15
CA TYR A 130 -20.65 -32.30 -13.04
C TYR A 130 -20.92 -33.70 -13.62
N PRO A 131 -20.15 -34.16 -14.63
CA PRO A 131 -20.40 -35.43 -15.29
C PRO A 131 -20.20 -36.61 -14.34
N ALA A 132 -20.89 -37.72 -14.60
CA ALA A 132 -20.52 -38.99 -14.01
C ALA A 132 -19.13 -39.40 -14.52
N LEU A 133 -18.25 -39.84 -13.63
CA LEU A 133 -16.87 -40.20 -13.98
C LEU A 133 -16.60 -41.67 -13.65
N SER A 134 -15.84 -42.33 -14.51
CA SER A 134 -15.12 -43.55 -14.15
C SER A 134 -13.87 -43.22 -13.32
N LEU A 135 -13.26 -44.25 -12.73
CA LEU A 135 -11.99 -44.11 -12.02
C LEU A 135 -10.88 -43.60 -12.95
N LEU A 136 -10.88 -44.03 -14.22
CA LEU A 136 -9.94 -43.54 -15.23
C LEU A 136 -10.15 -42.05 -15.52
N ASP A 137 -11.39 -41.59 -15.72
CA ASP A 137 -11.66 -40.17 -15.99
C ASP A 137 -11.20 -39.26 -14.85
N LEU A 138 -11.36 -39.72 -13.60
CA LEU A 138 -10.90 -38.99 -12.42
C LEU A 138 -9.36 -38.94 -12.34
N ILE A 139 -8.69 -40.04 -12.66
CA ILE A 139 -7.22 -40.12 -12.72
C ILE A 139 -6.69 -39.16 -13.79
N GLU A 140 -7.25 -39.17 -14.99
CA GLU A 140 -6.84 -38.29 -16.09
C GLU A 140 -6.98 -36.81 -15.72
N ARG A 141 -8.10 -36.43 -15.12
CA ARG A 141 -8.34 -35.05 -14.66
C ARG A 141 -7.36 -34.61 -13.57
N THR A 142 -6.99 -35.52 -12.68
CA THR A 142 -6.07 -35.23 -11.56
C THR A 142 -4.61 -35.24 -12.01
N SER A 143 -4.27 -35.99 -13.07
CA SER A 143 -2.89 -36.19 -13.54
C SER A 143 -2.18 -34.91 -13.97
N GLY A 144 -2.92 -33.90 -14.46
CA GLY A 144 -2.38 -32.59 -14.83
C GLY A 144 -2.33 -31.56 -13.69
N HIS A 145 -2.86 -31.88 -12.51
CA HIS A 145 -3.08 -30.93 -11.42
C HIS A 145 -1.78 -30.35 -10.86
N GLU A 146 -0.78 -31.21 -10.57
CA GLU A 146 0.54 -30.76 -10.11
C GLU A 146 1.25 -29.90 -11.15
N GLY A 147 1.12 -30.22 -12.44
CA GLY A 147 1.70 -29.41 -13.53
C GLY A 147 1.07 -28.02 -13.66
N ASN A 148 -0.23 -27.89 -13.39
CA ASN A 148 -0.90 -26.58 -13.33
C ASN A 148 -0.39 -25.73 -12.17
N HIS A 149 -0.21 -26.34 -11.00
CA HIS A 149 0.36 -25.65 -9.84
C HIS A 149 1.85 -25.33 -10.00
N ALA A 150 2.62 -26.17 -10.69
CA ALA A 150 4.01 -25.87 -11.03
C ALA A 150 4.14 -24.57 -11.84
N ARG A 151 3.28 -24.36 -12.84
CA ARG A 151 3.23 -23.09 -13.60
C ARG A 151 2.86 -21.90 -12.72
N GLN A 152 1.91 -22.06 -11.82
CA GLN A 152 1.56 -21.01 -10.85
C GLN A 152 2.75 -20.66 -9.94
N VAL A 153 3.48 -21.67 -9.46
CA VAL A 153 4.70 -21.48 -8.67
C VAL A 153 5.78 -20.76 -9.48
N GLU A 154 5.99 -21.13 -10.74
CA GLU A 154 6.95 -20.45 -11.63
C GLU A 154 6.61 -18.98 -11.86
N GLU A 155 5.34 -18.67 -12.17
CA GLU A 155 4.88 -17.27 -12.28
C GLU A 155 5.07 -16.53 -10.95
N THR A 156 4.69 -17.14 -9.83
CA THR A 156 4.91 -16.58 -8.48
C THR A 156 6.38 -16.28 -8.22
N ARG A 157 7.29 -17.17 -8.65
CA ARG A 157 8.73 -16.98 -8.51
C ARG A 157 9.27 -15.84 -9.37
N LYS A 158 8.74 -15.61 -10.58
CA LYS A 158 9.10 -14.43 -11.39
C LYS A 158 8.75 -13.15 -10.64
N PHE A 159 7.59 -13.10 -9.98
CA PHE A 159 7.21 -11.98 -9.12
C PHE A 159 8.14 -11.84 -7.91
N VAL A 160 8.44 -12.93 -7.20
CA VAL A 160 9.38 -12.90 -6.06
C VAL A 160 10.79 -12.46 -6.48
N THR A 161 11.25 -12.85 -7.67
CA THR A 161 12.54 -12.40 -8.22
C THR A 161 12.50 -10.93 -8.60
N ALA A 162 11.44 -10.46 -9.28
CA ALA A 162 11.24 -9.04 -9.55
C ALA A 162 11.19 -8.22 -8.25
N PHE A 163 10.52 -8.75 -7.22
CA PHE A 163 10.41 -8.18 -5.89
C PHE A 163 11.74 -8.15 -5.13
N ARG A 164 12.53 -9.24 -5.16
CA ARG A 164 13.89 -9.29 -4.59
C ARG A 164 14.86 -8.37 -5.32
N SER A 165 14.70 -8.16 -6.63
CA SER A 165 15.53 -7.20 -7.37
C SER A 165 15.20 -5.74 -7.07
N ALA A 166 14.02 -5.46 -6.49
CA ALA A 166 13.58 -4.16 -6.01
C ALA A 166 13.75 -3.99 -4.47
N GLU A 167 14.66 -4.78 -3.88
CA GLU A 167 14.89 -5.02 -2.46
C GLU A 167 14.65 -3.83 -1.50
N ARG A 168 13.80 -4.04 -0.49
CA ARG A 168 13.66 -3.28 0.78
C ARG A 168 13.23 -1.82 0.70
N ALA A 169 13.16 -1.26 -0.49
CA ALA A 169 12.72 0.08 -0.74
C ALA A 169 11.21 0.19 -0.61
N ILE A 170 10.71 1.16 0.16
CA ILE A 170 9.32 1.56 -0.02
C ILE A 170 9.13 2.06 -1.44
N THR A 171 8.07 1.60 -2.11
CA THR A 171 7.73 2.13 -3.44
C THR A 171 6.95 3.41 -3.26
N VAL A 172 7.46 4.52 -3.80
CA VAL A 172 6.75 5.80 -3.81
C VAL A 172 6.44 6.14 -5.26
N ALA A 173 5.16 6.30 -5.60
CA ALA A 173 4.74 6.51 -6.98
C ALA A 173 3.92 7.79 -7.14
N GLY A 174 4.28 8.55 -8.18
CA GLY A 174 3.47 9.67 -8.63
C GLY A 174 2.23 9.19 -9.37
N LEU A 175 1.11 9.86 -9.13
CA LEU A 175 -0.15 9.67 -9.83
C LEU A 175 -0.37 10.69 -10.95
N GLY A 176 0.60 11.58 -11.17
CA GLY A 176 0.41 12.71 -12.07
C GLY A 176 -0.46 13.79 -11.43
N THR A 177 -1.06 14.64 -12.26
CA THR A 177 -1.72 15.88 -11.79
C THR A 177 -3.16 15.67 -11.31
N GLY A 178 -3.59 14.42 -11.15
CA GLY A 178 -4.93 14.05 -10.66
C GLY A 178 -5.86 13.43 -11.70
N ASP A 179 -5.50 13.49 -12.99
CA ASP A 179 -6.25 12.78 -14.04
C ASP A 179 -5.97 11.27 -13.98
N ARG A 180 -7.02 10.49 -13.74
CA ARG A 180 -6.96 9.02 -13.65
C ARG A 180 -6.44 8.38 -14.93
N GLU A 181 -6.75 8.93 -16.09
CA GLU A 181 -6.28 8.38 -17.37
C GLU A 181 -4.78 8.63 -17.60
N SER A 182 -4.22 9.63 -16.91
CA SER A 182 -2.80 9.98 -16.96
C SER A 182 -1.90 9.14 -16.03
N VAL A 183 -2.49 8.33 -15.15
CA VAL A 183 -1.73 7.49 -14.21
C VAL A 183 -0.91 6.46 -14.99
N PRO A 184 0.42 6.40 -14.80
CA PRO A 184 1.29 5.49 -15.56
C PRO A 184 0.86 4.02 -15.45
N THR A 185 0.91 3.27 -16.56
CA THR A 185 0.55 1.83 -16.59
C THR A 185 1.28 1.02 -15.53
N ARG A 186 2.59 1.26 -15.36
CA ARG A 186 3.39 0.61 -14.33
C ARG A 186 2.84 0.89 -12.92
N THR A 187 2.48 2.13 -12.61
CA THR A 187 1.88 2.50 -11.31
C THR A 187 0.58 1.74 -11.07
N ARG A 188 -0.29 1.63 -12.09
CA ARG A 188 -1.55 0.87 -12.03
C ARG A 188 -1.32 -0.62 -11.73
N GLU A 189 -0.33 -1.22 -12.38
CA GLU A 189 0.06 -2.62 -12.15
C GLU A 189 0.60 -2.84 -10.73
N LEU A 190 1.46 -1.94 -10.24
CA LEU A 190 2.03 -2.05 -8.88
C LEU A 190 0.92 -1.92 -7.82
N LEU A 191 -0.01 -0.97 -7.98
CA LEU A 191 -1.14 -0.75 -7.08
C LEU A 191 -2.03 -2.00 -6.89
N SER A 192 -2.23 -2.78 -7.95
CA SER A 192 -3.04 -4.00 -7.89
C SER A 192 -2.41 -5.15 -7.11
N ASN A 193 -1.13 -5.04 -6.76
CA ASN A 193 -0.37 -6.09 -6.11
C ASN A 193 0.20 -5.69 -4.74
N ALA A 194 0.11 -4.41 -4.35
CA ALA A 194 0.57 -3.95 -3.04
C ALA A 194 -0.32 -4.50 -1.91
N ASP A 195 0.26 -4.86 -0.76
CA ASP A 195 -0.47 -5.29 0.44
C ASP A 195 -1.11 -4.09 1.18
N TYR A 196 -0.45 -2.93 1.10
CA TYR A 196 -0.95 -1.66 1.62
C TYR A 196 -0.71 -0.53 0.63
N VAL A 197 -1.69 0.36 0.49
CA VAL A 197 -1.57 1.59 -0.30
C VAL A 197 -1.79 2.80 0.61
N ILE A 198 -0.83 3.72 0.59
CA ILE A 198 -0.75 4.86 1.50
C ILE A 198 -0.74 6.13 0.66
N GLY A 199 -1.55 7.12 1.01
CA GLY A 199 -1.57 8.39 0.30
C GLY A 199 -2.52 9.36 0.97
N THR A 200 -2.47 10.63 0.59
CA THR A 200 -3.50 11.59 1.03
C THR A 200 -4.87 11.12 0.55
N PRO A 201 -5.98 11.51 1.20
CA PRO A 201 -7.32 11.12 0.75
C PRO A 201 -7.55 11.38 -0.75
N THR A 202 -7.09 12.51 -1.27
CA THR A 202 -7.17 12.87 -2.69
C THR A 202 -6.34 11.94 -3.58
N ALA A 203 -5.10 11.60 -3.19
CA ALA A 203 -4.28 10.66 -3.94
C ALA A 203 -4.89 9.26 -3.95
N LEU A 204 -5.45 8.81 -2.82
CA LEU A 204 -6.15 7.53 -2.73
C LEU A 204 -7.40 7.51 -3.60
N ASP A 205 -8.17 8.59 -3.66
CA ASP A 205 -9.34 8.70 -4.54
C ASP A 205 -8.97 8.54 -6.03
N VAL A 206 -7.80 9.03 -6.45
CA VAL A 206 -7.28 8.84 -7.80
C VAL A 206 -6.87 7.37 -8.01
N ALA A 207 -6.13 6.79 -7.07
CA ALA A 207 -5.56 5.44 -7.17
C ALA A 207 -6.59 4.30 -6.98
N ARG A 208 -7.72 4.57 -6.29
CA ARG A 208 -8.71 3.58 -5.85
C ARG A 208 -9.14 2.53 -6.89
N PRO A 209 -9.35 2.85 -8.19
CA PRO A 209 -9.75 1.86 -9.18
C PRO A 209 -8.80 0.65 -9.29
N TRP A 210 -7.51 0.84 -8.98
CA TRP A 210 -6.46 -0.18 -9.13
C TRP A 210 -6.05 -0.82 -7.81
N ILE A 211 -6.53 -0.32 -6.66
CA ILE A 211 -6.23 -0.88 -5.35
C ILE A 211 -7.03 -2.17 -5.15
N ARG A 212 -6.37 -3.22 -4.64
CA ARG A 212 -6.98 -4.52 -4.28
C ARG A 212 -6.80 -4.88 -2.81
N SER A 213 -6.20 -3.98 -2.06
CA SER A 213 -5.70 -4.19 -0.71
C SER A 213 -6.16 -3.07 0.24
N VAL A 214 -5.52 -2.94 1.40
CA VAL A 214 -5.94 -2.01 2.44
C VAL A 214 -5.37 -0.60 2.18
N GLU A 215 -6.28 0.38 2.10
CA GLU A 215 -5.95 1.80 2.04
C GLU A 215 -5.58 2.35 3.44
N LEU A 216 -4.49 3.09 3.53
CA LEU A 216 -4.06 3.81 4.74
C LEU A 216 -3.97 5.32 4.43
N PRO A 217 -4.97 6.12 4.83
CA PRO A 217 -4.96 7.56 4.58
C PRO A 217 -3.83 8.26 5.34
N LEU A 218 -2.98 8.96 4.59
CA LEU A 218 -1.91 9.82 5.10
C LEU A 218 -2.44 11.21 5.39
N ARG A 219 -2.23 11.68 6.63
CA ARG A 219 -2.59 12.99 7.14
C ARG A 219 -1.41 13.55 7.94
N ALA A 220 -1.44 14.85 8.21
CA ALA A 220 -0.36 15.49 8.97
C ALA A 220 -0.23 14.92 10.40
N ASP A 221 -1.35 14.58 11.03
CA ASP A 221 -1.44 14.09 12.42
C ASP A 221 -1.04 12.61 12.60
N ASN A 222 -1.02 11.82 11.51
CA ASN A 222 -0.67 10.39 11.57
C ASN A 222 0.58 10.03 10.73
N ARG A 223 1.26 11.01 10.15
CA ARG A 223 2.42 10.81 9.26
C ARG A 223 3.53 10.00 9.94
N GLU A 224 3.92 10.37 11.15
CA GLU A 224 4.98 9.68 11.89
C GLU A 224 4.61 8.24 12.24
N GLU A 225 3.38 8.01 12.69
CA GLU A 225 2.87 6.67 12.99
C GLU A 225 2.89 5.79 11.74
N LEU A 226 2.44 6.32 10.59
CA LEU A 226 2.43 5.61 9.33
C LEU A 226 3.84 5.27 8.85
N VAL A 227 4.78 6.22 8.90
CA VAL A 227 6.19 5.96 8.55
C VAL A 227 6.77 4.84 9.41
N ASN A 228 6.53 4.88 10.73
CA ASN A 228 6.98 3.85 11.66
C ASN A 228 6.32 2.48 11.39
N ARG A 229 5.03 2.47 11.05
CA ARG A 229 4.33 1.26 10.64
C ARG A 229 4.92 0.67 9.36
N LEU A 230 5.13 1.50 8.33
CA LEU A 230 5.71 1.07 7.06
C LEU A 230 7.08 0.42 7.24
N ALA A 231 7.90 0.98 8.13
CA ALA A 231 9.19 0.40 8.47
C ALA A 231 9.06 -1.02 9.07
N ARG A 232 8.03 -1.26 9.89
CA ARG A 232 7.76 -2.62 10.44
C ARG A 232 7.24 -3.56 9.36
N ASP A 233 6.30 -3.09 8.54
CA ASP A 233 5.63 -3.90 7.52
C ASP A 233 6.63 -4.37 6.45
N ILE A 234 7.51 -3.48 6.00
CA ILE A 234 8.60 -3.81 5.05
C ILE A 234 9.58 -4.83 5.66
N ARG A 235 9.94 -4.68 6.94
CA ARG A 235 10.79 -5.67 7.64
C ARG A 235 10.12 -7.03 7.78
N ALA A 236 8.79 -7.07 7.86
CA ALA A 236 7.99 -8.28 7.87
C ALA A 236 7.79 -8.90 6.47
N GLY A 237 8.27 -8.24 5.41
CA GLY A 237 8.16 -8.69 4.03
C GLY A 237 6.84 -8.33 3.35
N LEU A 238 6.05 -7.42 3.94
CA LEU A 238 4.85 -6.88 3.33
C LEU A 238 5.21 -5.76 2.35
N TRP A 239 4.49 -5.69 1.23
CA TRP A 239 4.69 -4.67 0.23
C TRP A 239 3.75 -3.49 0.44
N SER A 240 4.34 -2.40 0.94
CA SER A 240 3.65 -1.13 1.10
C SER A 240 4.05 -0.15 -0.01
N MET A 241 3.04 0.52 -0.57
CA MET A 241 3.21 1.52 -1.63
C MET A 241 2.67 2.87 -1.18
N VAL A 242 3.48 3.91 -1.30
CA VAL A 242 3.05 5.30 -1.07
C VAL A 242 2.73 5.93 -2.42
N VAL A 243 1.59 6.61 -2.51
CA VAL A 243 1.16 7.35 -3.69
C VAL A 243 1.02 8.83 -3.37
N THR A 244 1.48 9.66 -4.31
CA THR A 244 1.41 11.13 -4.21
C THR A 244 0.84 11.69 -5.51
N LEU A 245 0.14 12.83 -5.42
CA LEU A 245 -0.15 13.63 -6.61
C LEU A 245 1.15 14.32 -7.06
N GLY A 246 1.29 14.54 -8.37
CA GLY A 246 2.50 15.03 -9.01
C GLY A 246 3.64 14.01 -9.07
N ASP A 247 4.85 14.49 -9.32
CA ASP A 247 6.07 13.69 -9.19
C ASP A 247 6.52 13.69 -7.71
N PRO A 248 6.76 12.51 -7.08
CA PRO A 248 7.13 12.46 -5.67
C PRO A 248 8.37 13.29 -5.31
N SER A 249 9.33 13.39 -6.24
CA SER A 249 10.58 14.13 -6.06
C SER A 249 10.37 15.64 -6.00
N GLU A 250 9.27 16.12 -6.58
CA GLU A 250 8.89 17.54 -6.61
C GLU A 250 7.88 17.88 -5.51
N SER A 251 6.81 17.08 -5.41
CA SER A 251 5.64 17.41 -4.59
C SER A 251 5.73 16.92 -3.15
N SER A 252 6.63 15.98 -2.84
CA SER A 252 6.74 15.40 -1.49
C SER A 252 8.17 15.02 -1.09
N PRO A 253 9.20 15.88 -1.31
CA PRO A 253 10.58 15.55 -0.99
C PRO A 253 10.79 15.28 0.51
N GLY A 254 10.14 16.01 1.42
CA GLY A 254 10.25 15.75 2.85
C GLY A 254 9.68 14.40 3.28
N LEU A 255 8.68 13.87 2.55
CA LEU A 255 8.14 12.53 2.80
C LEU A 255 9.11 11.45 2.30
N LEU A 256 9.71 11.65 1.12
CA LEU A 256 10.74 10.78 0.59
C LEU A 256 11.94 10.67 1.53
N ASP A 257 12.37 11.80 2.11
CA ASP A 257 13.48 11.83 3.06
C ASP A 257 13.16 11.06 4.34
N GLN A 258 11.98 11.33 4.94
CA GLN A 258 11.53 10.62 6.14
C GLN A 258 11.42 9.12 5.93
N LEU A 259 10.84 8.71 4.80
CA LEU A 259 10.72 7.31 4.42
C LEU A 259 12.11 6.69 4.21
N SER A 260 13.00 7.38 3.50
CA SER A 260 14.34 6.89 3.21
C SER A 260 15.16 6.69 4.49
N GLN A 261 15.00 7.57 5.48
CA GLN A 261 15.61 7.44 6.80
C GLN A 261 15.04 6.26 7.59
N ALA A 262 13.72 6.04 7.53
CA ALA A 262 13.05 5.02 8.31
C ALA A 262 13.23 3.59 7.75
N VAL A 263 13.31 3.45 6.43
CA VAL A 263 13.24 2.13 5.75
C VAL A 263 14.41 1.82 4.82
N GLY A 264 15.31 2.79 4.60
CA GLY A 264 16.33 2.71 3.56
C GLY A 264 15.85 3.32 2.23
N PRO A 265 16.68 3.32 1.18
CA PRO A 265 16.41 4.03 -0.07
C PRO A 265 15.02 3.71 -0.64
N ALA A 266 14.21 4.73 -0.94
CA ALA A 266 12.90 4.54 -1.58
C ALA A 266 13.04 4.29 -3.09
N SER A 267 12.17 3.44 -3.63
CA SER A 267 12.05 3.21 -5.08
C SER A 267 11.01 4.16 -5.62
N VAL A 268 11.45 5.20 -6.31
CA VAL A 268 10.56 6.24 -6.83
C VAL A 268 10.10 5.91 -8.25
N THR A 269 8.78 5.87 -8.46
CA THR A 269 8.16 5.82 -9.79
C THR A 269 7.73 7.24 -10.17
N PRO A 270 8.38 7.88 -11.15
CA PRO A 270 8.09 9.26 -11.51
C PRO A 270 6.74 9.39 -12.22
N ALA A 271 6.22 10.62 -12.24
CA ALA A 271 5.01 10.99 -12.97
C ALA A 271 5.07 12.43 -13.46
N SER A 272 4.04 12.87 -14.19
CA SER A 272 3.92 14.29 -14.55
C SER A 272 3.73 15.14 -13.30
N GLY A 273 4.71 16.01 -13.02
CA GLY A 273 4.66 16.93 -11.88
C GLY A 273 3.91 18.23 -12.15
N PHE A 274 3.51 18.90 -11.07
CA PHE A 274 2.85 20.22 -11.13
C PHE A 274 3.80 21.35 -11.53
N TYR A 275 5.12 21.15 -11.39
CA TYR A 275 6.14 22.13 -11.78
C TYR A 275 6.00 22.57 -13.24
N ARG A 276 5.82 21.61 -14.15
CA ARG A 276 5.71 21.92 -15.58
C ARG A 276 4.45 22.70 -15.91
N LEU A 277 3.33 22.37 -15.27
CA LEU A 277 2.07 23.10 -15.44
C LEU A 277 2.16 24.54 -14.91
N ALA A 278 2.82 24.74 -13.76
CA ALA A 278 3.05 26.08 -13.21
C ALA A 278 3.82 26.95 -14.21
N LEU A 279 4.92 26.42 -14.77
CA LEU A 279 5.75 27.11 -15.75
C LEU A 279 5.01 27.42 -17.05
N GLU A 280 4.26 26.45 -17.59
CA GLU A 280 3.42 26.64 -18.78
C GLU A 280 2.37 27.73 -18.56
N SER A 281 1.78 27.81 -17.37
CA SER A 281 0.76 28.80 -17.00
C SER A 281 1.31 30.23 -16.95
N VAL A 282 2.60 30.41 -16.67
CA VAL A 282 3.24 31.74 -16.57
C VAL A 282 4.17 32.07 -17.74
N GLY A 283 4.35 31.15 -18.69
CA GLY A 283 5.17 31.34 -19.89
C GLY A 283 6.68 31.31 -19.64
N ILE A 284 7.15 30.58 -18.63
CA ILE A 284 8.59 30.48 -18.28
C ILE A 284 9.15 29.14 -18.78
N SER A 285 10.38 29.16 -19.33
CA SER A 285 11.07 27.94 -19.74
C SER A 285 11.57 27.14 -18.52
N PRO A 286 11.47 25.80 -18.49
CA PRO A 286 12.06 24.97 -17.44
C PRO A 286 13.58 25.18 -17.26
N LEU A 287 14.29 25.57 -18.32
CA LEU A 287 15.73 25.88 -18.24
C LEU A 287 16.03 27.18 -17.48
N GLN A 288 15.04 28.05 -17.32
CA GLN A 288 15.13 29.35 -16.67
C GLN A 288 14.55 29.35 -15.26
N ALA A 289 14.12 28.20 -14.75
CA ALA A 289 13.48 28.11 -13.45
C ALA A 289 14.08 27.01 -12.57
N VAL A 290 13.97 27.15 -11.25
CA VAL A 290 14.22 26.09 -10.28
C VAL A 290 12.94 25.74 -9.54
N CYS A 291 12.81 24.50 -9.11
CA CYS A 291 11.66 24.01 -8.35
C CYS A 291 12.06 23.77 -6.88
N THR A 292 11.19 24.11 -5.96
CA THR A 292 11.23 23.68 -4.55
C THR A 292 9.81 23.31 -4.09
N SER A 293 9.69 22.68 -2.93
CA SER A 293 8.45 22.67 -2.17
C SER A 293 8.39 23.81 -1.15
N VAL A 294 7.18 24.16 -0.72
CA VAL A 294 6.93 25.08 0.39
C VAL A 294 7.55 24.60 1.72
N GLU A 295 7.65 23.29 1.94
CA GLU A 295 8.35 22.70 3.11
C GLU A 295 9.86 23.04 3.11
N GLN A 296 10.46 23.20 1.92
CA GLN A 296 11.90 23.43 1.75
C GLN A 296 12.23 24.87 1.33
N ILE A 297 11.26 25.79 1.42
CA ILE A 297 11.38 27.16 0.90
C ILE A 297 12.56 27.97 1.48
N HIS A 298 13.01 27.66 2.69
CA HIS A 298 14.17 28.32 3.29
C HIS A 298 15.51 27.97 2.61
N SER A 299 15.57 26.82 1.93
CA SER A 299 16.77 26.38 1.19
C SER A 299 17.03 27.24 -0.05
N LEU A 300 15.97 27.81 -0.63
CA LEU A 300 15.99 28.61 -1.85
C LEU A 300 16.85 29.87 -1.72
N VAL A 301 16.78 30.52 -0.56
CA VAL A 301 17.38 31.85 -0.32
C VAL A 301 18.91 31.77 -0.22
N ASN A 302 19.44 30.63 0.18
CA ASN A 302 20.89 30.41 0.30
C ASN A 302 21.48 29.64 -0.88
N ALA A 303 20.67 29.34 -1.91
CA ALA A 303 21.09 28.52 -3.03
C ALA A 303 21.82 29.36 -4.09
N PRO A 304 23.12 29.12 -4.38
CA PRO A 304 23.85 29.84 -5.43
C PRO A 304 23.26 29.61 -6.85
N THR A 305 22.37 28.64 -7.00
CA THR A 305 21.67 28.27 -8.23
C THR A 305 20.53 29.21 -8.65
N MET A 306 20.22 30.23 -7.86
CA MET A 306 19.09 31.16 -8.08
C MET A 306 19.40 32.39 -8.96
N ALA A 307 20.67 32.74 -9.16
CA ALA A 307 21.01 33.98 -9.85
C ALA A 307 20.48 34.00 -11.30
N GLY A 308 19.48 34.86 -11.57
CA GLY A 308 18.89 35.05 -12.89
C GLY A 308 17.90 33.95 -13.33
N ARG A 309 17.33 33.20 -12.39
CA ARG A 309 16.33 32.16 -12.65
C ARG A 309 15.10 32.37 -11.79
N ALA A 310 13.93 32.08 -12.36
CA ALA A 310 12.67 32.07 -11.63
C ALA A 310 12.66 30.94 -10.58
N ALA A 311 12.04 31.17 -9.43
CA ALA A 311 11.73 30.11 -8.46
C ALA A 311 10.27 29.70 -8.55
N VAL A 312 10.03 28.39 -8.63
CA VAL A 312 8.69 27.80 -8.48
C VAL A 312 8.64 27.07 -7.15
N VAL A 313 7.78 27.55 -6.26
CA VAL A 313 7.49 26.93 -4.96
C VAL A 313 6.17 26.17 -5.08
N LEU A 314 6.20 24.86 -5.00
CA LEU A 314 5.01 24.02 -5.02
C LEU A 314 4.36 23.96 -3.63
N GLY A 315 3.02 24.04 -3.58
CA GLY A 315 2.25 23.86 -2.36
C GLY A 315 2.19 22.40 -1.91
N ALA A 316 1.67 22.19 -0.71
CA ALA A 316 1.40 20.88 -0.11
C ALA A 316 0.17 20.97 0.80
N ASP A 317 -0.66 19.93 0.87
CA ASP A 317 -1.98 19.91 1.55
C ASP A 317 -1.98 20.28 3.06
N HIS A 318 -0.81 20.53 3.66
CA HIS A 318 -0.61 20.86 5.07
C HIS A 318 0.29 22.08 5.29
N ALA A 319 0.63 22.83 4.23
CA ALA A 319 1.54 23.96 4.31
C ALA A 319 0.90 25.24 4.87
N GLY A 320 -0.43 25.26 5.03
CA GLY A 320 -1.17 26.44 5.44
C GLY A 320 -1.26 27.49 4.31
N PRO A 321 -1.64 28.73 4.63
CA PRO A 321 -1.84 29.78 3.65
C PRO A 321 -0.52 30.26 3.03
N TRP A 322 -0.56 30.67 1.75
CA TRP A 322 0.59 31.24 1.02
C TRP A 322 1.23 32.45 1.71
N SER A 323 0.49 33.16 2.56
CA SER A 323 1.02 34.26 3.37
C SER A 323 2.16 33.83 4.31
N ASN A 324 2.15 32.59 4.80
CA ASN A 324 3.23 32.04 5.63
C ASN A 324 4.52 31.84 4.82
N ALA A 325 4.38 31.31 3.60
CA ALA A 325 5.48 31.11 2.67
C ALA A 325 6.07 32.46 2.22
N ALA A 326 5.20 33.41 1.86
CA ALA A 326 5.60 34.76 1.49
C ALA A 326 6.34 35.46 2.64
N SER A 327 5.80 35.39 3.86
CA SER A 327 6.46 35.91 5.05
C SER A 327 7.83 35.28 5.27
N SER A 328 7.97 33.97 5.08
CA SER A 328 9.24 33.27 5.23
C SER A 328 10.31 33.76 4.24
N LEU A 329 9.93 34.01 2.99
CA LEU A 329 10.81 34.57 1.97
C LEU A 329 11.24 36.01 2.29
N LEU A 330 10.30 36.84 2.74
CA LEU A 330 10.59 38.22 3.18
C LEU A 330 11.58 38.25 4.35
N HIS A 331 11.37 37.42 5.38
CA HIS A 331 12.28 37.32 6.52
C HIS A 331 13.67 36.80 6.13
N SER A 332 13.74 36.02 5.06
CA SER A 332 14.99 35.49 4.53
C SER A 332 15.72 36.50 3.61
N GLY A 333 15.12 37.66 3.34
CA GLY A 333 15.77 38.78 2.64
C GLY A 333 15.41 38.92 1.16
N VAL A 334 14.40 38.19 0.66
CA VAL A 334 13.85 38.45 -0.68
C VAL A 334 13.13 39.79 -0.67
N ALA A 335 13.28 40.57 -1.75
CA ALA A 335 12.74 41.92 -1.82
C ALA A 335 11.22 41.94 -1.67
N SER A 336 10.69 42.89 -0.90
CA SER A 336 9.23 43.01 -0.70
C SER A 336 8.48 43.33 -2.00
N SER A 337 9.15 44.01 -2.92
CA SER A 337 8.64 44.36 -4.25
C SER A 337 8.84 43.25 -5.29
N GLU A 338 9.37 42.09 -4.92
CA GLU A 338 9.62 40.99 -5.86
C GLU A 338 8.29 40.57 -6.51
N PRO A 339 8.19 40.64 -7.86
CA PRO A 339 7.00 40.20 -8.56
C PRO A 339 6.76 38.71 -8.34
N ALA A 340 5.52 38.38 -8.01
CA ALA A 340 5.10 37.02 -7.73
C ALA A 340 3.85 36.67 -8.55
N LYS A 341 3.74 35.42 -8.96
CA LYS A 341 2.55 34.87 -9.59
C LYS A 341 2.08 33.67 -8.80
N LEU A 342 0.84 33.73 -8.30
CA LEU A 342 0.19 32.60 -7.66
C LEU A 342 -0.62 31.84 -8.71
N VAL A 343 -0.26 30.58 -8.92
CA VAL A 343 -0.96 29.63 -9.79
C VAL A 343 -1.80 28.69 -8.92
N THR A 344 -3.09 28.55 -9.20
CA THR A 344 -4.01 27.67 -8.46
C THR A 344 -4.84 26.81 -9.40
N ASP A 345 -5.45 25.74 -8.88
CA ASP A 345 -6.30 24.80 -9.64
C ASP A 345 -5.57 24.17 -10.84
N MET A 346 -4.28 23.85 -10.68
CA MET A 346 -3.45 23.29 -11.76
C MET A 346 -3.91 21.92 -12.23
N SER A 347 -4.64 21.18 -11.39
CA SER A 347 -5.16 19.85 -11.72
C SER A 347 -6.31 19.88 -12.73
N ASN A 348 -6.97 21.03 -12.90
CA ASN A 348 -8.15 21.18 -13.74
C ASN A 348 -7.99 22.34 -14.73
N ARG A 349 -8.10 23.59 -14.25
CA ARG A 349 -7.92 24.78 -15.08
C ARG A 349 -7.12 25.84 -14.32
N ALA A 350 -5.81 25.82 -14.56
CA ALA A 350 -4.87 26.75 -13.91
C ALA A 350 -5.34 28.20 -14.01
N SER A 351 -5.45 28.86 -12.86
CA SER A 351 -5.69 30.29 -12.71
C SER A 351 -4.40 30.97 -12.26
N VAL A 352 -4.09 32.14 -12.81
CA VAL A 352 -2.87 32.90 -12.49
C VAL A 352 -3.25 34.27 -11.95
N ALA A 353 -2.80 34.57 -10.73
CA ALA A 353 -2.93 35.88 -10.11
C ALA A 353 -1.55 36.54 -9.98
N GLU A 354 -1.40 37.74 -10.51
CA GLU A 354 -0.18 38.55 -10.34
C GLU A 354 -0.24 39.32 -9.01
N THR A 355 0.88 39.33 -8.29
CA THR A 355 0.99 39.94 -6.96
C THR A 355 2.44 40.32 -6.65
N SER A 356 2.69 40.84 -5.45
CA SER A 356 4.04 41.02 -4.89
C SER A 356 4.20 40.13 -3.66
N LEU A 357 5.43 39.86 -3.22
CA LEU A 357 5.63 39.12 -1.97
C LEU A 357 5.01 39.81 -0.76
N LEU A 358 5.03 41.14 -0.71
CA LEU A 358 4.40 41.89 0.37
C LEU A 358 2.87 41.75 0.35
N ASP A 359 2.27 41.89 -0.83
CA ASP A 359 0.81 41.76 -1.00
C ASP A 359 0.34 40.33 -0.75
N LEU A 360 1.17 39.34 -1.08
CA LEU A 360 0.87 37.94 -0.76
C LEU A 360 1.02 37.65 0.73
N ALA A 361 1.95 38.31 1.44
CA ALA A 361 2.10 38.13 2.89
C ALA A 361 0.96 38.79 3.69
N GLN A 362 0.35 39.86 3.17
CA GLN A 362 -0.59 40.72 3.92
C GLN A 362 -2.01 40.74 3.36
N GLY A 363 -2.19 40.42 2.08
CA GLY A 363 -3.44 40.55 1.34
C GLY A 363 -4.30 39.29 1.31
N ASP A 364 -5.49 39.41 0.74
CA ASP A 364 -6.48 38.33 0.71
C ASP A 364 -6.06 37.13 -0.15
N LEU A 365 -5.28 37.37 -1.21
CA LEU A 365 -4.65 36.29 -2.01
C LEU A 365 -3.71 35.42 -1.16
N GLY A 366 -3.09 36.01 -0.13
CA GLY A 366 -2.24 35.30 0.82
C GLY A 366 -2.98 34.28 1.67
N LYS A 367 -4.29 34.45 1.86
CA LYS A 367 -5.12 33.53 2.66
C LYS A 367 -5.49 32.26 1.89
N THR A 368 -5.20 32.20 0.60
CA THR A 368 -5.35 30.97 -0.18
C THR A 368 -4.41 29.90 0.37
N GLU A 369 -4.96 28.72 0.65
CA GLU A 369 -4.19 27.56 1.09
C GLU A 369 -3.17 27.16 0.04
N ALA A 370 -1.94 26.86 0.47
CA ALA A 370 -0.89 26.35 -0.38
C ALA A 370 -1.10 24.85 -0.66
N SER A 371 -2.18 24.49 -1.34
CA SER A 371 -2.53 23.12 -1.72
C SER A 371 -1.55 22.51 -2.73
N ILE A 372 -1.56 21.18 -2.86
CA ILE A 372 -0.67 20.44 -3.78
C ILE A 372 -0.83 20.81 -5.26
N ASP A 373 -1.97 21.39 -5.64
CA ASP A 373 -2.29 21.86 -6.98
C ASP A 373 -2.13 23.38 -7.15
N SER A 374 -1.39 24.02 -6.23
CA SER A 374 -1.03 25.43 -6.29
C SER A 374 0.49 25.64 -6.27
N ALA A 375 0.95 26.74 -6.86
CA ALA A 375 2.36 27.10 -6.92
C ALA A 375 2.56 28.61 -6.87
N LEU A 376 3.59 29.05 -6.16
CA LEU A 376 4.07 30.42 -6.17
C LEU A 376 5.30 30.53 -7.08
N VAL A 377 5.23 31.40 -8.09
CA VAL A 377 6.33 31.66 -9.01
C VAL A 377 6.92 33.05 -8.75
N LEU A 378 8.22 33.12 -8.50
CA LEU A 378 9.01 34.33 -8.30
C LEU A 378 9.97 34.46 -9.49
N ASN A 379 10.23 35.69 -9.96
CA ASN A 379 11.11 35.92 -11.11
C ASN A 379 12.55 36.27 -10.73
#